data_AF-A0A2G2CL24-F1
#
_entry.id   AF-A0A2G2CL24-F1
#
_cell.length_a   1.000
_cell.length_b   1.000
_cell.length_c   1.000
_cell.angle_alpha   90.00
_cell.angle_beta   90.00
_cell.angle_gamma   90.00
#
_symmetry.space_group_name_H-M   'P 1'
#
loop_
_entity.id
_entity.type
_entity.pdbx_description
1 polymer ?
#
loop_
_entity_poly.entity_id
_entity_poly.type
_entity_poly.pdbx_seq_one_letter_code
_entity_poly.pdbx_strand_id
1 'polypeptide(L)'
;MKTIFAISFSLLVVFQSVGLGMADVLLLGRFVKHAEYHSENYGDDFFTFVKKHYGSLKKEHQQNHNEDDQEHQELPFQHISCHHALTDVWLVPFEISIVKVEINALQPHVFHYQNLYSSLEKFAIFQPPKFA
;
A
#
# COMPACT_ATOMS: atom_id res chain seq x y z
N MET A 1 22.58 3.52 9.82
CA MET A 1 21.76 2.73 8.88
C MET A 1 20.30 3.16 8.88
N LYS A 2 19.58 3.17 10.01
CA LYS A 2 18.16 3.58 10.09
C LYS A 2 17.86 4.97 9.51
N THR A 3 18.72 5.96 9.77
CA THR A 3 18.54 7.33 9.27
C THR A 3 18.68 7.43 7.74
N ILE A 4 19.68 6.76 7.17
CA ILE A 4 19.88 6.71 5.72
C ILE A 4 18.68 6.04 5.05
N PHE A 5 18.22 4.92 5.62
CA PHE A 5 17.02 4.24 5.14
C PHE A 5 15.78 5.15 5.20
N ALA A 6 15.57 5.86 6.30
CA ALA A 6 14.45 6.78 6.46
C ALA A 6 14.52 7.95 5.45
N ILE A 7 15.71 8.51 5.21
CA ILE A 7 15.92 9.57 4.21
C ILE A 7 15.62 9.04 2.80
N SER A 8 16.19 7.89 2.43
CA SER A 8 15.95 7.28 1.11
C SER A 8 14.48 6.94 0.90
N PHE A 9 13.82 6.40 1.91
CA PHE A 9 12.39 6.09 1.83
C PHE A 9 11.53 7.35 1.72
N SER A 10 11.84 8.40 2.49
CA SER A 10 11.12 9.67 2.41
C SER A 10 11.28 10.33 1.03
N LEU A 11 12.49 10.30 0.45
CA LEU A 11 12.74 10.79 -0.90
C LEU A 11 11.96 10.00 -1.94
N LEU A 12 11.91 8.67 -1.80
CA LEU A 12 11.16 7.80 -2.70
C LEU A 12 9.64 8.10 -2.65
N VAL A 13 9.09 8.30 -1.44
CA VAL A 13 7.68 8.71 -1.28
C VAL A 13 7.41 10.08 -1.91
N VAL A 14 8.31 11.05 -1.71
CA VAL A 14 8.19 12.38 -2.34
C VAL A 14 8.22 12.28 -3.85
N PHE A 15 9.17 11.54 -4.44
CA PHE A 15 9.25 11.38 -5.89
C PHE A 15 7.99 10.75 -6.48
N GLN A 16 7.42 9.74 -5.80
CA GLN A 16 6.15 9.14 -6.23
C GLN A 16 4.98 10.13 -6.10
N SER A 17 4.95 10.96 -5.05
CA SER A 17 3.86 11.93 -4.83
C SER A 17 3.82 13.07 -5.85
N VAL A 18 4.97 13.44 -6.42
CA VAL A 18 5.07 14.49 -7.47
C VAL A 18 4.77 13.90 -8.86
N GLY A 19 4.54 12.59 -8.97
CA GLY A 19 4.20 11.93 -10.22
C GLY A 19 5.40 11.65 -11.12
N LEU A 20 6.62 11.68 -10.59
CA LEU A 20 7.85 11.34 -11.32
C LEU A 20 7.86 9.86 -11.72
N GLY A 21 7.75 9.60 -13.01
CA GLY A 21 7.92 8.28 -13.63
C GLY A 21 9.34 8.06 -14.15
N MET A 22 9.65 6.80 -14.47
CA MET A 22 10.94 6.44 -15.08
C MET A 22 11.17 7.12 -16.44
N ALA A 23 10.10 7.34 -17.21
CA ALA A 23 10.17 8.05 -18.48
C ALA A 23 10.66 9.50 -18.29
N ASP A 24 10.22 10.19 -17.23
CA ASP A 24 10.63 11.56 -16.94
C ASP A 24 12.13 11.65 -16.69
N VAL A 25 12.68 10.68 -15.94
CA VAL A 25 14.11 10.61 -15.64
C VAL A 25 14.93 10.48 -16.93
N LEU A 26 14.46 9.67 -17.89
CA LEU A 26 15.11 9.51 -19.19
C LEU A 26 15.04 10.79 -20.05
N LEU A 27 13.98 11.60 -19.87
CA LEU A 27 13.77 12.84 -20.61
C LEU A 27 14.44 14.08 -19.97
N LEU A 28 14.98 13.99 -18.75
CA LEU A 28 15.65 15.12 -18.08
C LEU A 28 16.79 15.73 -18.91
N GLY A 29 17.55 14.91 -19.64
CA GLY A 29 18.62 15.41 -20.51
C GLY A 29 18.08 16.29 -21.65
N ARG A 30 16.91 15.93 -22.21
CA ARG A 30 16.26 16.74 -23.25
C ARG A 30 15.66 18.01 -22.66
N PHE A 31 15.07 17.93 -21.46
CA PHE A 31 14.55 19.08 -20.75
C PHE A 31 15.61 20.17 -20.54
N VAL A 32 16.82 19.80 -20.09
CA VAL A 32 17.92 20.75 -19.90
C VAL A 32 18.34 21.40 -21.22
N LYS A 33 18.53 20.60 -22.29
CA LYS A 33 18.89 21.13 -23.61
C LYS A 33 17.84 22.08 -24.19
N HIS A 34 16.56 21.79 -23.97
CA HIS A 34 15.48 22.64 -24.44
C HIS A 34 15.42 23.96 -23.65
N ALA A 35 15.70 23.92 -22.34
CA ALA A 35 15.85 25.13 -21.52
C ALA A 35 17.06 25.99 -21.98
N GLU A 36 18.19 25.37 -22.32
CA GLU A 36 19.35 26.07 -22.89
C GLU A 36 19.01 26.73 -24.24
N TYR A 37 18.35 26.01 -25.14
CA TYR A 37 17.88 26.55 -26.42
C TYR A 37 16.98 27.79 -26.22
N HIS A 38 16.06 27.73 -25.26
CA HIS A 38 15.20 28.85 -24.90
C HIS A 38 15.97 30.05 -24.32
N SER A 39 16.99 29.78 -23.50
CA SER A 39 17.88 30.81 -22.98
C SER A 39 18.69 31.48 -24.09
N GLU A 40 19.17 30.73 -25.07
CA GLU A 40 20.02 31.24 -26.16
C GLU A 40 19.23 31.98 -27.23
N ASN A 41 18.05 31.49 -27.62
CA ASN A 41 17.29 32.01 -28.76
C ASN A 41 16.18 32.98 -28.37
N TYR A 42 15.60 32.82 -27.17
CA TYR A 42 14.48 33.64 -26.69
C TYR A 42 14.84 34.50 -25.47
N GLY A 43 16.01 34.29 -24.88
CA GLY A 43 16.42 34.98 -23.65
C GLY A 43 15.60 34.60 -22.43
N ASP A 44 14.95 33.43 -22.46
CA ASP A 44 14.17 32.94 -21.34
C ASP A 44 15.07 32.51 -20.18
N ASP A 45 14.75 32.96 -18.96
CA ASP A 45 15.32 32.32 -17.77
C ASP A 45 14.64 30.97 -17.50
N PHE A 46 15.26 30.16 -16.64
CA PHE A 46 14.76 28.83 -16.31
C PHE A 46 13.31 28.83 -15.79
N PHE A 47 12.93 29.83 -14.99
CA PHE A 47 11.57 29.90 -14.44
C PHE A 47 10.53 30.29 -15.49
N THR A 48 10.90 31.15 -16.41
CA THR A 48 10.09 31.58 -17.54
C THR A 48 9.86 30.40 -18.48
N PHE A 49 10.91 29.63 -18.77
CA PHE A 49 10.82 28.36 -19.47
C PHE A 49 9.82 27.40 -18.80
N VAL A 50 9.94 27.17 -17.47
CA VAL A 50 8.99 26.32 -16.74
C VAL A 50 7.56 26.85 -16.81
N LYS A 51 7.35 28.17 -16.70
CA LYS A 51 6.01 28.79 -16.84
C LYS A 51 5.42 28.61 -18.24
N LYS A 52 6.24 28.68 -19.28
CA LYS A 52 5.85 28.46 -20.68
C LYS A 52 5.55 27.00 -20.99
N HIS A 53 6.11 26.03 -20.27
CA HIS A 53 5.89 24.60 -20.57
C HIS A 53 4.95 23.87 -19.58
N TYR A 54 4.85 24.33 -18.33
CA TYR A 54 4.07 23.68 -17.25
C TYR A 54 3.16 24.63 -16.46
N GLY A 55 3.19 25.93 -16.75
CA GLY A 55 2.54 26.94 -15.93
C GLY A 55 1.55 27.82 -16.69
N SER A 56 1.37 29.04 -16.17
CA SER A 56 0.37 29.99 -16.64
C SER A 56 0.58 30.47 -18.08
N LEU A 57 1.81 30.42 -18.60
CA LEU A 57 2.15 30.92 -19.94
C LEU A 57 2.05 29.83 -21.02
N LYS A 58 1.71 28.59 -20.65
CA LYS A 58 1.67 27.45 -21.58
C LYS A 58 0.77 27.67 -22.78
N LYS A 59 -0.45 28.16 -22.53
CA LYS A 59 -1.44 28.37 -23.60
C LYS A 59 -0.99 29.44 -24.60
N GLU A 60 -0.39 30.53 -24.10
CA GLU A 60 0.13 31.61 -24.93
C GLU A 60 1.35 31.15 -25.73
N HIS A 61 2.25 30.41 -25.08
CA HIS A 61 3.44 29.86 -25.73
C HIS A 61 3.07 28.95 -26.92
N GLN A 62 2.10 28.05 -26.71
CA GLN A 62 1.57 27.14 -27.76
C GLN A 62 0.86 27.86 -28.92
N GLN A 63 0.38 29.09 -28.72
CA GLN A 63 -0.32 29.84 -29.77
C GLN A 63 0.63 30.72 -30.60
N ASN A 64 1.74 31.16 -30.02
CA ASN A 64 2.63 32.16 -30.61
C ASN A 64 3.89 31.56 -31.25
N HIS A 65 4.24 30.31 -30.96
CA HIS A 65 5.42 29.65 -31.53
C HIS A 65 5.03 28.49 -32.44
N ASN A 66 5.38 28.59 -33.74
CA ASN A 66 5.25 27.52 -34.73
C ASN A 66 6.40 26.49 -34.67
N GLU A 67 7.23 26.54 -33.63
CA GLU A 67 8.26 25.53 -33.37
C GLU A 67 7.68 24.18 -32.93
N ASP A 68 6.39 24.15 -32.56
CA ASP A 68 5.68 23.03 -31.90
C ASP A 68 5.44 21.78 -32.76
N ASP A 69 5.96 21.72 -33.99
CA ASP A 69 5.81 20.55 -34.86
C ASP A 69 6.86 19.47 -34.53
N GLN A 70 6.42 18.51 -33.72
CA GLN A 70 6.95 17.16 -33.47
C GLN A 70 8.07 16.96 -32.42
N GLU A 71 9.06 17.85 -32.25
CA GLU A 71 10.16 17.60 -31.29
C GLU A 71 9.92 18.17 -29.87
N HIS A 72 9.01 19.13 -29.70
CA HIS A 72 8.74 19.80 -28.41
C HIS A 72 7.71 19.11 -27.51
N GLN A 73 7.11 18.02 -28.00
CA GLN A 73 6.10 17.27 -27.25
C GLN A 73 6.70 16.25 -26.28
N GLU A 74 7.98 15.87 -26.35
CA GLU A 74 8.53 14.88 -25.41
C GLU A 74 9.47 15.51 -24.38
N LEU A 75 8.87 16.37 -23.56
CA LEU A 75 9.41 16.83 -22.28
C LEU A 75 8.87 15.93 -21.14
N PRO A 76 9.58 15.84 -20.00
CA PRO A 76 9.10 15.08 -18.85
C PRO A 76 7.78 15.66 -18.30
N PHE A 77 7.08 14.90 -17.46
CA PHE A 77 5.86 15.31 -16.74
C PHE A 77 4.64 15.60 -17.63
N GLN A 78 4.60 15.04 -18.83
CA GLN A 78 3.45 15.17 -19.73
C GLN A 78 2.43 14.03 -19.62
N HIS A 79 2.74 12.97 -18.86
CA HIS A 79 1.82 11.88 -18.56
C HIS A 79 0.83 12.28 -17.45
N ILE A 80 -0.38 11.72 -17.52
CA ILE A 80 -1.33 11.78 -16.42
C ILE A 80 -0.82 10.81 -15.36
N SER A 81 -0.14 11.32 -14.33
CA SER A 81 0.43 10.51 -13.24
C SER A 81 -0.64 9.82 -12.38
N CYS A 82 -1.92 10.17 -12.60
CA CYS A 82 -3.06 9.54 -11.97
C CYS A 82 -3.57 8.36 -12.81
N HIS A 83 -2.78 7.30 -12.89
CA HIS A 83 -3.36 5.98 -13.15
C HIS A 83 -4.17 5.59 -11.91
N HIS A 84 -5.40 6.11 -11.79
CA HIS A 84 -6.43 5.34 -11.13
C HIS A 84 -6.62 4.10 -11.99
N ALA A 85 -5.81 3.06 -11.74
CA ALA A 85 -6.21 1.72 -12.11
C ALA A 85 -7.48 1.45 -11.30
N LEU A 86 -8.64 1.84 -11.85
CA LEU A 86 -9.91 1.24 -11.49
C LEU A 86 -9.77 -0.23 -11.92
N THR A 87 -9.11 -1.02 -11.10
CA THR A 87 -9.24 -2.46 -11.17
C THR A 87 -10.69 -2.74 -10.81
N ASP A 88 -11.52 -3.00 -11.82
CA ASP A 88 -12.85 -3.55 -11.61
C ASP A 88 -12.70 -4.86 -10.84
N VAL A 89 -13.02 -4.83 -9.55
CA VAL A 89 -13.04 -6.03 -8.72
C VAL A 89 -14.32 -6.77 -9.06
N TRP A 90 -14.22 -7.77 -9.93
CA TRP A 90 -15.33 -8.69 -10.21
C TRP A 90 -15.40 -9.76 -9.11
N LEU A 91 -16.26 -9.57 -8.13
CA LEU A 91 -16.60 -10.60 -7.16
C LEU A 91 -17.48 -11.65 -7.85
N VAL A 92 -16.90 -12.82 -8.17
CA VAL A 92 -17.68 -13.98 -8.62
C VAL A 92 -18.45 -14.53 -7.42
N PRO A 93 -19.79 -14.47 -7.40
CA PRO A 93 -20.56 -15.11 -6.35
C PRO A 93 -20.37 -16.63 -6.48
N PHE A 94 -19.94 -17.27 -5.40
CA PHE A 94 -19.90 -18.72 -5.28
C PHE A 94 -20.83 -19.16 -4.16
N GLU A 95 -21.64 -20.18 -4.42
CA GLU A 95 -22.50 -20.77 -3.40
C GLU A 95 -21.69 -21.77 -2.58
N ILE A 96 -21.58 -21.51 -1.27
CA ILE A 96 -21.04 -22.47 -0.32
C ILE A 96 -22.21 -23.31 0.18
N SER A 97 -22.25 -24.58 -0.20
CA SER A 97 -23.20 -25.54 0.38
C SER A 97 -22.84 -25.81 1.84
N ILE A 98 -23.55 -25.14 2.75
CA ILE A 98 -23.42 -25.37 4.19
C ILE A 98 -24.13 -26.69 4.51
N VAL A 99 -23.34 -27.76 4.71
CA VAL A 99 -23.88 -29.03 5.18
C VAL A 99 -24.36 -28.83 6.62
N LYS A 100 -25.65 -29.08 6.86
CA LYS A 100 -26.23 -29.05 8.20
C LYS A 100 -25.64 -30.20 9.00
N VAL A 101 -24.79 -29.87 9.98
CA VAL A 101 -24.29 -30.85 10.95
C VAL A 101 -25.47 -31.30 11.81
N GLU A 102 -25.79 -32.59 11.77
CA GLU A 102 -26.70 -33.20 12.74
C GLU A 102 -26.00 -33.27 14.09
N ILE A 103 -26.35 -32.34 14.98
CA ILE A 103 -25.96 -32.40 16.38
C ILE A 103 -26.85 -33.45 17.05
N ASN A 104 -26.32 -34.65 17.24
CA ASN A 104 -26.98 -35.66 18.07
C ASN A 104 -27.13 -35.09 19.49
N ALA A 105 -28.38 -34.91 19.94
CA ALA A 105 -28.64 -34.46 21.30
C ALA A 105 -28.05 -35.48 22.29
N LEU A 106 -27.17 -35.01 23.17
CA LEU A 106 -26.58 -35.84 24.23
C LEU A 106 -27.73 -36.42 25.09
N GLN A 107 -27.81 -37.75 25.19
CA GLN A 107 -28.74 -38.37 26.13
C GLN A 107 -28.40 -37.89 27.55
N PRO A 108 -29.39 -37.45 28.35
CA PRO A 108 -29.13 -37.07 29.73
C PRO A 108 -28.73 -38.32 30.51
N HIS A 109 -27.46 -38.42 30.90
CA HIS A 109 -27.04 -39.45 31.84
C HIS A 109 -27.66 -39.14 33.21
N VAL A 110 -28.55 -40.03 33.64
CA VAL A 110 -29.20 -39.96 34.95
C VAL A 110 -28.25 -40.56 35.98
N PHE A 111 -27.55 -39.71 36.73
CA PHE A 111 -26.78 -40.11 37.90
C PHE A 111 -27.65 -39.98 39.16
N HIS A 112 -27.51 -40.93 40.08
CA HIS A 112 -28.12 -40.84 41.41
C HIS A 112 -27.05 -40.96 42.49
N TYR A 113 -27.16 -40.13 43.52
CA TYR A 113 -26.26 -40.20 44.66
C TYR A 113 -26.63 -41.38 45.55
N GLN A 114 -25.66 -42.25 45.81
CA GLN A 114 -25.77 -43.26 46.86
C GLN A 114 -25.20 -42.68 48.15
N ASN A 115 -25.99 -42.73 49.22
CA ASN A 115 -25.58 -42.24 50.52
C ASN A 115 -24.69 -43.28 51.19
N LEU A 116 -23.40 -43.26 50.82
CA LEU A 116 -22.39 -44.13 51.41
C LEU A 116 -21.95 -43.54 52.74
N TYR A 117 -22.42 -44.12 53.84
CA TYR A 117 -21.96 -43.75 55.18
C TYR A 117 -20.51 -44.20 55.35
N SER A 118 -19.59 -43.25 55.55
CA SER A 118 -18.24 -43.56 56.01
C SER A 118 -18.26 -43.66 57.54
N SER A 119 -17.77 -44.78 58.10
CA SER A 119 -17.51 -44.85 59.54
C SER A 119 -16.49 -43.78 59.94
N LEU A 120 -16.77 -43.04 61.02
CA LEU A 120 -15.82 -42.11 61.65
C LEU A 120 -14.68 -42.83 62.38
N GLU A 121 -14.83 -44.14 62.61
CA GLU A 121 -13.83 -44.95 63.29
C GLU A 121 -12.75 -45.37 62.29
N LYS A 122 -11.54 -44.84 62.48
CA LYS A 122 -10.38 -45.22 61.67
C LYS A 122 -10.03 -46.68 61.95
N PHE A 123 -10.23 -47.56 60.96
CA PHE A 123 -9.73 -48.94 61.03
C PHE A 123 -8.24 -48.94 61.37
N ALA A 124 -7.86 -49.72 62.38
CA ALA A 124 -6.51 -49.74 62.96
C ALA A 124 -5.38 -50.07 61.95
N ILE A 125 -5.74 -50.57 60.77
CA ILE A 125 -4.84 -51.06 59.72
C ILE A 125 -4.05 -49.91 59.06
N PHE A 126 -4.56 -48.68 59.06
CA PHE A 126 -3.89 -47.52 58.44
C PHE A 126 -3.27 -46.55 59.47
N GLN A 127 -2.54 -47.08 60.47
CA GLN A 127 -1.65 -46.26 61.30
C GLN A 127 -0.19 -46.60 61.00
N PRO A 128 0.69 -45.59 60.88
CA PRO A 128 2.11 -45.84 60.66
C PRO A 128 2.74 -46.59 61.85
N PRO A 129 3.82 -47.37 61.64
CA PRO A 129 4.49 -48.12 62.70
C PRO A 129 4.95 -47.18 63.81
N LYS A 130 4.61 -47.49 65.06
CA LYS A 130 4.93 -46.63 66.21
C LYS A 130 6.36 -46.81 66.72
N PHE A 131 7.03 -47.87 66.29
CA PHE A 131 8.41 -48.18 66.65
C PHE A 131 9.17 -48.66 65.42
N ALA A 132 10.45 -48.29 65.34
CA ALA A 132 11.38 -48.63 64.26
C ALA A 132 12.08 -49.97 64.53
#